data_AF-A0A7J2J5V4-F1
#
_entry.id   AF-A0A7J2J5V4-F1
#
_cell.length_a   1.000
_cell.length_b   1.000
_cell.length_c   1.000
_cell.angle_alpha   90.00
_cell.angle_beta   90.00
_cell.angle_gamma   90.00
#
_symmetry.space_group_name_H-M   'P 1'
#
loop_
_entity.id
_entity.type
_entity.pdbx_description
1 polymer ?
#
loop_
_entity_poly.entity_id
_entity_poly.type
_entity_poly.pdbx_seq_one_letter_code
_entity_poly.pdbx_strand_id
1 'polypeptide(L)'
;MGFLLFVPFIVLSAMFYLFVYVFAFGFGFIVYCFLLYKHVYKGEKPKYPLVPPKGRADVYFPRTDIPRPIYEDVRRYPEFFKPKKRKRKEIKLILIEHCF
;
A
#
# COMPACT_ATOMS: atom_id res chain seq x y z
N MET A 1 -11.51 -4.25 -9.74
CA MET A 1 -12.14 -4.16 -11.07
C MET A 1 -11.16 -4.43 -12.22
N GLY A 2 -10.02 -3.73 -12.34
CA GLY A 2 -9.07 -3.94 -13.46
C GLY A 2 -8.50 -5.36 -13.61
N PHE A 3 -8.24 -6.06 -12.51
CA PHE A 3 -7.77 -7.46 -12.51
C PHE A 3 -8.74 -8.43 -13.20
N LEU A 4 -10.06 -8.24 -12.99
CA LEU A 4 -11.09 -9.09 -13.59
C LEU A 4 -11.21 -8.90 -15.10
N LEU A 5 -10.71 -7.79 -15.64
CA LEU A 5 -10.71 -7.52 -17.08
C LEU A 5 -9.45 -8.07 -17.77
N PHE A 6 -8.28 -7.96 -17.12
CA PHE A 6 -7.01 -8.38 -17.72
C PHE A 6 -6.85 -9.90 -17.77
N VAL A 7 -7.25 -10.63 -16.71
CA VAL A 7 -7.09 -12.08 -16.62
C VAL A 7 -7.81 -12.84 -17.75
N PRO A 8 -9.11 -12.63 -18.04
CA PRO A 8 -9.79 -13.36 -19.11
C PRO A 8 -9.23 -13.01 -20.49
N PHE A 9 -8.80 -11.75 -20.71
CA PHE A 9 -8.22 -11.33 -21.98
C PHE A 9 -6.89 -12.01 -22.27
N ILE A 10 -6.04 -12.19 -21.25
CA ILE A 10 -4.77 -12.92 -21.37
C ILE A 10 -5.03 -14.40 -21.66
N VAL A 11 -5.98 -15.03 -20.98
CA VAL A 11 -6.34 -16.45 -21.20
C VAL A 11 -6.90 -16.66 -22.60
N LEU A 12 -7.82 -15.82 -23.07
CA LEU A 12 -8.36 -15.87 -24.43
C LEU A 12 -7.25 -15.68 -25.47
N SER A 13 -6.36 -14.70 -25.29
CA SER A 13 -5.24 -14.47 -26.20
C SER A 13 -4.27 -15.66 -26.27
N ALA A 14 -4.05 -16.36 -25.16
CA ALA A 14 -3.21 -17.56 -25.13
C ALA A 14 -3.90 -18.74 -25.85
N MET A 15 -5.21 -18.90 -25.67
CA MET A 15 -6.00 -19.94 -26.35
C MET A 15 -5.96 -19.82 -27.88
N PHE A 16 -5.87 -18.60 -28.42
CA PHE A 16 -5.75 -18.35 -29.87
C PHE A 16 -4.30 -18.29 -30.38
N TYR A 17 -3.30 -18.69 -29.57
CA TYR A 17 -1.87 -18.67 -29.92
C TYR A 17 -1.34 -17.29 -30.38
N LEU A 18 -2.00 -16.21 -29.93
CA LEU A 18 -1.63 -14.84 -30.25
C LEU A 18 -0.54 -14.35 -29.30
N PHE A 19 0.67 -14.92 -29.43
CA PHE A 19 1.80 -14.67 -28.52
C PHE A 19 2.14 -13.19 -28.36
N VAL A 20 2.12 -12.41 -29.45
CA VAL A 20 2.39 -10.96 -29.42
C VAL A 20 1.42 -10.22 -28.49
N TYR A 21 0.15 -10.62 -28.50
CA TYR A 21 -0.88 -10.01 -27.66
C TYR A 21 -0.73 -10.42 -26.20
N VAL A 22 -0.35 -11.67 -25.91
CA VAL A 22 -0.06 -12.12 -24.53
C VAL A 22 1.04 -11.25 -23.90
N PHE A 23 2.13 -10.99 -24.62
CA PHE A 23 3.20 -10.11 -24.13
C PHE A 23 2.74 -8.66 -23.98
N ALA A 24 1.98 -8.12 -24.95
CA ALA A 24 1.47 -6.76 -24.88
C ALA A 24 0.53 -6.54 -23.67
N PHE A 25 -0.43 -7.45 -23.45
CA PHE A 25 -1.34 -7.39 -22.31
C PHE A 25 -0.62 -7.63 -20.98
N GLY A 26 0.34 -8.57 -20.94
CA GLY A 26 1.18 -8.80 -19.76
C GLY A 26 1.98 -7.56 -19.37
N PHE A 27 2.60 -6.88 -20.35
CA PHE A 27 3.33 -5.65 -20.11
C PHE A 27 2.40 -4.53 -19.60
N GLY A 28 1.25 -4.34 -20.25
CA GLY A 28 0.25 -3.37 -19.82
C GLY A 28 -0.25 -3.63 -18.39
N PHE A 29 -0.42 -4.89 -18.02
CA PHE A 29 -0.82 -5.30 -16.68
C PHE A 29 0.25 -4.97 -15.62
N ILE A 30 1.53 -5.23 -15.92
CA ILE A 30 2.65 -4.87 -15.03
C ILE A 30 2.70 -3.35 -14.81
N VAL A 31 2.57 -2.56 -15.88
CA VAL A 31 2.53 -1.10 -15.78
C VAL A 31 1.34 -0.64 -14.94
N TYR A 32 0.17 -1.23 -15.13
CA TYR A 32 -1.02 -0.95 -14.32
C TYR A 32 -0.79 -1.24 -12.83
N CYS A 33 -0.22 -2.40 -12.49
CA CYS A 33 0.15 -2.74 -11.11
C CYS A 33 1.17 -1.75 -10.54
N PHE A 34 2.17 -1.35 -11.32
CA PHE A 34 3.16 -0.37 -10.89
C PHE A 34 2.55 1.00 -10.62
N LEU A 35 1.64 1.46 -11.47
CA LEU A 35 0.93 2.72 -11.28
C LEU A 35 0.00 2.67 -10.06
N LEU A 36 -0.72 1.57 -9.85
CA LEU A 36 -1.51 1.36 -8.64
C LEU A 36 -0.64 1.36 -7.39
N TYR A 37 0.46 0.60 -7.40
CA TYR A 37 1.42 0.59 -6.31
C TYR A 37 1.94 2.00 -6.04
N LYS A 38 2.42 2.70 -7.07
CA LYS A 38 2.89 4.08 -6.95
C LYS A 38 1.81 5.00 -6.41
N HIS A 39 0.55 4.86 -6.82
CA HIS A 39 -0.55 5.71 -6.37
C HIS A 39 -0.92 5.44 -4.91
N VAL A 40 -1.03 4.16 -4.52
CA VAL A 40 -1.37 3.72 -3.16
C VAL A 40 -0.25 4.08 -2.19
N TYR A 41 1.01 3.82 -2.56
CA TYR A 41 2.16 3.96 -1.67
C TYR A 41 2.84 5.35 -1.73
N LYS A 42 2.45 6.27 -2.64
CA LYS A 42 3.10 7.60 -2.77
C LYS A 42 2.99 8.52 -1.55
N GLY A 43 2.15 8.20 -0.57
CA GLY A 43 1.86 9.10 0.56
C GLY A 43 1.97 8.46 1.93
N GLU A 44 2.19 7.15 2.01
CA GLU A 44 2.21 6.42 3.28
C GLU A 44 3.65 6.11 3.64
N LYS A 45 4.23 6.97 4.50
CA LYS A 45 5.37 6.52 5.29
C LYS A 45 4.91 5.31 6.09
N PRO A 46 5.67 4.20 6.13
CA PRO A 46 5.28 3.06 6.94
C PRO A 46 5.02 3.55 8.36
N LYS A 47 3.79 3.35 8.83
CA LYS A 47 3.36 3.81 10.17
C LYS A 47 4.19 3.14 11.27
N TYR A 48 4.76 1.98 10.94
CA TYR A 48 5.72 1.27 11.75
C TYR A 48 7.14 1.58 11.28
N PRO A 49 8.08 1.91 12.18
CA PRO A 49 9.48 2.01 11.81
C PRO A 49 9.99 0.61 11.42
N LEU A 50 10.45 0.45 10.18
CA LEU A 50 11.02 -0.82 9.69
C LEU A 50 12.28 -1.24 10.45
N VAL A 51 12.90 -0.28 11.15
CA VAL A 51 14.09 -0.48 11.98
C VAL A 51 13.77 -0.01 13.40
N PRO A 52 14.17 -0.77 14.44
CA PRO A 52 13.98 -0.36 15.82
C PRO A 52 14.57 1.04 16.05
N PRO A 53 13.83 1.99 16.66
CA PRO A 53 14.33 3.36 16.88
C PRO A 53 15.59 3.44 17.77
N LYS A 54 15.93 2.35 18.49
CA LYS A 54 17.12 2.27 19.35
C LYS A 54 18.27 1.43 18.78
N GLY A 55 18.11 0.82 17.59
CA GLY A 55 19.12 -0.09 17.03
C GLY A 55 19.53 -1.25 17.95
N ARG A 56 18.73 -1.53 18.99
CA ARG A 56 18.99 -2.62 19.94
C ARG A 56 18.44 -3.90 19.35
N ALA A 57 19.27 -4.95 19.33
CA ALA A 57 18.81 -6.30 19.07
C ALA A 57 17.61 -6.62 19.96
N ASP A 58 16.55 -7.14 19.35
CA ASP A 58 15.25 -7.27 19.97
C ASP A 58 15.34 -8.22 21.17
N VAL A 59 15.00 -7.73 22.37
CA VAL A 59 15.09 -8.48 23.64
C VAL A 59 14.33 -9.81 23.59
N TYR A 60 13.23 -9.85 22.83
CA TYR A 60 12.42 -11.05 22.66
C TYR A 60 13.00 -12.06 21.68
N PHE A 61 13.78 -11.60 20.70
CA PHE A 61 14.19 -12.41 19.55
C PHE A 61 15.60 -12.01 19.07
N PRO A 62 16.65 -12.27 19.87
CA PRO A 62 18.01 -11.84 19.56
C PRO A 62 18.67 -12.58 18.39
N ARG A 63 18.07 -13.69 17.92
CA ARG A 63 18.60 -14.54 16.84
C ARG A 63 17.60 -14.82 15.71
N THR A 64 16.38 -14.27 15.80
CA THR A 64 15.28 -14.59 14.89
C THR A 64 14.66 -13.30 14.40
N ASP A 65 14.41 -13.17 13.09
CA ASP A 65 13.74 -12.01 12.44
C ASP A 65 12.24 -11.92 12.76
N ILE A 66 11.81 -12.44 13.91
CA ILE A 66 10.41 -12.40 14.33
C ILE A 66 10.10 -10.98 14.81
N PRO A 67 9.17 -10.26 14.17
CA PRO A 67 8.85 -8.89 14.54
C PRO A 67 8.27 -8.85 15.96
N ARG A 68 8.66 -7.83 16.73
CA ARG A 68 8.14 -7.62 18.09
C ARG A 68 6.60 -7.45 18.11
N PRO A 69 5.95 -7.80 19.24
CA PRO A 69 4.52 -7.53 19.42
C PRO A 69 4.20 -6.03 19.31
N ILE A 70 3.30 -5.67 18.39
CA ILE A 70 2.94 -4.27 18.07
C ILE A 70 2.43 -3.51 19.30
N TYR A 71 1.72 -4.16 20.22
CA TYR A 71 1.12 -3.50 21.38
C TYR A 71 2.18 -2.90 22.34
N GLU A 72 3.37 -3.50 22.42
CA GLU A 72 4.45 -3.01 23.29
C GLU A 72 5.08 -1.74 22.73
N ASP A 73 5.29 -1.69 21.42
CA ASP A 73 5.85 -0.52 20.74
C ASP A 73 4.85 0.65 20.74
N VAL A 74 3.54 0.37 20.66
CA VAL A 74 2.50 1.40 20.87
C VAL A 74 2.54 1.97 22.29
N ARG A 75 2.71 1.12 23.31
CA ARG A 75 2.80 1.55 24.72
C ARG A 75 4.08 2.34 24.99
N ARG A 76 5.20 1.93 24.39
CA ARG A 76 6.53 2.49 24.64
C ARG A 76 6.84 3.72 23.79
N TYR A 77 6.26 3.82 22.59
CA TYR A 77 6.47 4.93 21.65
C TYR A 77 5.17 5.44 21.03
N PRO A 78 4.20 5.92 21.82
CA PRO A 78 2.88 6.32 21.33
C PRO A 78 2.94 7.42 20.27
N GLU A 79 4.02 8.22 20.24
CA GLU A 79 4.21 9.33 19.30
C GLU A 79 4.24 8.91 17.83
N PHE A 80 4.79 7.74 17.49
CA PHE A 80 4.82 7.24 16.10
C PHE A 80 3.48 6.68 15.65
N PHE A 81 2.66 6.21 16.60
CA PHE A 81 1.39 5.55 16.30
C PHE A 81 0.19 6.49 16.30
N LYS A 82 0.37 7.73 16.80
CA LYS A 82 -0.67 8.76 16.77
C LYS A 82 -1.18 8.92 15.34
N PRO A 83 -2.47 8.64 15.06
CA PRO A 83 -3.02 8.89 13.75
C PRO A 83 -2.88 10.39 13.47
N LYS A 84 -2.07 10.74 12.45
CA LYS A 84 -2.08 12.09 11.90
C LYS A 84 -3.52 12.33 11.46
N LYS A 85 -4.28 13.17 12.20
CA LYS A 85 -5.66 13.49 11.85
C LYS A 85 -5.63 14.07 10.44
N ARG A 86 -5.91 13.23 9.42
CA ARG A 86 -6.09 13.66 8.04
C ARG A 86 -7.10 14.79 8.12
N LYS A 87 -6.75 15.96 7.58
CA LYS A 87 -7.62 17.14 7.50
C LYS A 87 -8.91 16.78 6.74
N ARG A 88 -9.84 16.09 7.39
CA ARG A 88 -11.20 15.84 6.91
C ARG A 88 -12.10 17.04 7.25
N LYS A 89 -11.53 18.25 7.22
CA LYS A 89 -12.21 19.51 7.51
C LYS A 89 -12.35 20.42 6.29
N GLU A 90 -11.54 20.25 5.24
CA GLU A 90 -11.63 21.13 4.05
C GLU A 90 -12.85 20.82 3.15
N ILE A 91 -13.32 19.58 3.06
CA ILE A 91 -14.50 19.26 2.22
C ILE A 91 -15.82 19.69 2.89
N LYS A 92 -15.88 19.75 4.22
CA LYS A 92 -17.12 20.10 4.93
C LYS A 92 -17.38 21.62 4.96
N LEU A 93 -16.35 22.46 4.76
CA LEU A 93 -16.49 23.90 4.68
C LEU A 93 -16.91 24.37 3.27
N ILE A 94 -16.35 23.77 2.21
CA ILE A 94 -16.73 24.09 0.82
C ILE A 94 -18.20 23.75 0.54
N LEU A 95 -18.73 22.67 1.14
CA LEU A 95 -20.12 22.26 0.95
C LEU A 95 -21.14 23.16 1.70
N ILE A 96 -20.70 23.95 2.69
CA ILE A 96 -21.55 24.89 3.43
C ILE A 96 -21.54 26.27 2.75
N GLU A 97 -20.39 26.73 2.24
CA GLU A 97 -20.31 28.01 1.52
C GLU A 97 -21.03 27.99 0.16
N HIS A 98 -21.16 26.83 -0.48
CA HIS A 98 -21.88 26.72 -1.76
C HIS A 98 -23.40 26.49 -1.62
N CYS A 99 -23.91 26.47 -0.39
CA CYS A 99 -25.31 26.19 -0.08
C CYS A 99 -26.02 27.37 0.63
N PHE A 100 -25.41 28.56 0.63
CA PHE A 100 -25.99 29.81 1.11
C PHE A 100 -25.88 30.91 0.05
#